data_AF-A0A3G2T217-F1
#
_entry.id   AF-A0A3G2T217-F1
#
_cell.length_a   1.000
_cell.length_b   1.000
_cell.length_c   1.000
_cell.angle_alpha   90.00
_cell.angle_beta   90.00
_cell.angle_gamma   90.00
#
_symmetry.space_group_name_H-M   'P 1'
#
loop_
_entity.id
_entity.type
_entity.pdbx_description
1 polymer ?
#
loop_
_entity_poly.entity_id
_entity_poly.type
_entity_poly.pdbx_seq_one_letter_code
_entity_poly.pdbx_strand_id
1 'polypeptide(L)'
;MIIVLDVAYTESFAHVAGVVFENWTSQKAAQTYTLKVQEIAEYESGQFYKRELPCLLALLQEVKEPIDLIVIDGYVTLGEDQHYGLGQYLYEALDCKIPVIGVAKNEFKGTPKYCEILRGLSQKPLYVTAIGIDLDVAKNHVENMYGKFRIPELLKEVDRLSRAIP
;
A
#
# COMPACT_ATOMS: atom_id res chain seq x y z
N MET A 1 8.77 -0.02 -13.02
CA MET A 1 8.33 -1.21 -12.25
C MET A 1 7.29 -0.81 -11.22
N ILE A 2 6.64 -1.79 -10.57
CA ILE A 2 5.66 -1.55 -9.50
C ILE A 2 6.26 -2.02 -8.17
N ILE A 3 6.00 -1.28 -7.09
CA ILE A 3 6.33 -1.70 -5.73
C ILE A 3 5.06 -1.76 -4.87
N VAL A 4 4.90 -2.82 -4.08
CA VAL A 4 3.93 -2.85 -2.98
C VAL A 4 4.67 -2.64 -1.67
N LEU A 5 4.14 -1.78 -0.82
CA LEU A 5 4.68 -1.44 0.49
C LEU A 5 3.70 -1.82 1.61
N ASP A 6 4.24 -2.24 2.74
CA ASP A 6 3.49 -2.44 3.98
C ASP A 6 4.36 -2.11 5.20
N VAL A 7 3.72 -1.67 6.29
CA VAL A 7 4.38 -1.40 7.56
C VAL A 7 3.69 -2.15 8.68
N ALA A 8 4.48 -2.92 9.44
CA ALA A 8 4.04 -3.50 10.70
C ALA A 8 4.77 -2.84 11.85
N TYR A 9 4.05 -2.52 12.93
CA TYR A 9 4.64 -1.91 14.12
C TYR A 9 4.68 -2.89 15.28
N THR A 10 5.73 -2.78 16.06
CA THR A 10 5.81 -3.28 17.44
C THR A 10 5.66 -2.12 18.42
N GLU A 11 5.78 -2.39 19.72
CA GLU A 11 5.82 -1.36 20.76
C GLU A 11 7.05 -0.44 20.64
N SER A 12 8.13 -0.88 20.00
CA SER A 12 9.43 -0.18 20.02
C SER A 12 10.03 0.16 18.65
N PHE A 13 9.55 -0.43 17.56
CA PHE A 13 10.03 -0.16 16.21
C PHE A 13 9.00 -0.52 15.15
N ALA A 14 9.16 0.04 13.96
CA ALA A 14 8.43 -0.32 12.76
C ALA A 14 9.28 -1.24 11.89
N HIS A 15 8.64 -2.20 11.24
CA HIS A 15 9.25 -3.02 10.21
C HIS A 15 8.49 -2.78 8.90
N VAL A 16 9.22 -2.28 7.93
CA VAL A 16 8.71 -1.91 6.61
C VAL A 16 9.15 -2.99 5.64
N ALA A 17 8.25 -3.38 4.76
CA ALA A 17 8.59 -4.26 3.64
C ALA A 17 8.20 -3.63 2.32
N GLY A 18 8.98 -3.94 1.28
CA GLY A 18 8.73 -3.58 -0.10
C GLY A 18 8.87 -4.81 -0.99
N VAL A 19 7.94 -4.99 -1.92
CA VAL A 19 7.97 -6.05 -2.92
C VAL A 19 7.89 -5.40 -4.29
N VAL A 20 8.98 -5.48 -5.06
CA VAL A 20 9.09 -4.94 -6.41
C VAL A 20 8.76 -6.03 -7.43
N PHE A 21 7.99 -5.70 -8.46
CA PHE A 21 7.61 -6.62 -9.53
C PHE A 21 7.36 -5.87 -10.84
N GLU A 22 7.45 -6.61 -11.95
CA GLU A 22 7.40 -6.03 -13.29
C GLU A 22 5.98 -5.73 -13.77
N ASN A 23 5.04 -6.66 -13.55
CA ASN A 23 3.71 -6.61 -14.13
C ASN A 23 2.65 -7.04 -13.12
N TRP A 24 1.42 -6.54 -13.25
CA TRP A 24 0.30 -6.90 -12.35
C TRP A 24 0.06 -8.43 -12.25
N THR A 25 0.29 -9.17 -13.34
CA THR A 25 0.14 -10.63 -13.38
C THR A 25 1.38 -11.41 -12.93
N SER A 26 2.43 -10.73 -12.44
CA SER A 26 3.66 -11.38 -11.97
C SER A 26 3.36 -12.30 -10.77
N GLN A 27 3.85 -13.54 -10.85
CA GLN A 27 3.63 -14.53 -9.79
C GLN A 27 4.62 -14.42 -8.63
N LYS A 28 5.76 -13.78 -8.87
CA LYS A 28 6.88 -13.66 -7.94
C LYS A 28 7.40 -12.23 -7.94
N ALA A 29 7.92 -11.82 -6.80
CA ALA A 29 8.72 -10.61 -6.68
C ALA A 29 9.96 -10.67 -7.60
N ALA A 30 10.29 -9.54 -8.21
CA ALA A 30 11.59 -9.31 -8.82
C ALA A 30 12.64 -9.00 -7.75
N GLN A 31 12.26 -8.23 -6.73
CA GLN A 31 13.10 -7.90 -5.59
C GLN A 31 12.25 -7.70 -4.33
N THR A 32 12.82 -7.98 -3.16
CA THR A 32 12.20 -7.66 -1.88
C THR A 32 13.14 -6.81 -1.03
N TYR A 33 12.55 -5.91 -0.25
CA TYR A 33 13.23 -5.00 0.65
C TYR A 33 12.59 -5.11 2.03
N THR A 34 13.40 -5.03 3.08
CA THR A 34 12.92 -4.87 4.45
C THR A 34 13.78 -3.88 5.19
N LEU A 35 13.16 -3.08 6.06
CA LEU A 35 13.84 -2.07 6.87
C LEU A 35 13.24 -2.02 8.27
N LYS A 36 14.11 -2.02 9.29
CA LYS A 36 13.73 -1.77 10.67
C LYS A 36 13.94 -0.29 11.01
N VAL A 37 12.89 0.39 11.43
CA VAL A 37 12.90 1.82 11.80
C VAL A 37 12.63 1.95 13.30
N GLN A 38 13.62 2.41 14.06
CA GLN A 38 13.52 2.51 15.53
C GLN A 38 12.77 3.77 15.99
N GLU A 39 12.97 4.89 15.31
CA GLU A 39 12.33 6.16 15.66
C GLU A 39 10.96 6.24 14.99
N ILE A 40 9.93 5.75 15.67
CA ILE A 40 8.54 5.95 15.25
C ILE A 40 8.02 7.21 15.95
N ALA A 41 7.44 8.14 15.18
CA ALA A 41 6.73 9.28 15.75
C ALA A 41 5.67 8.84 16.77
N GLU A 42 5.39 9.69 17.76
CA GLU A 42 4.32 9.42 18.72
C GLU A 42 2.96 9.31 18.03
N TYR A 43 2.09 8.45 18.56
CA TYR A 43 0.75 8.28 18.01
C TYR A 43 -0.12 9.50 18.34
N GLU A 44 -0.51 10.22 17.30
CA GLU A 44 -1.52 11.27 17.37
C GLU A 44 -2.84 10.75 16.77
N SER A 45 -3.93 10.87 17.53
CA SER A 45 -5.26 10.42 17.07
C SER A 45 -5.66 11.16 15.79
N GLY A 46 -6.05 10.41 14.75
CA GLY A 46 -6.38 10.98 13.44
C GLY A 46 -5.19 11.33 12.55
N GLN A 47 -3.95 11.05 12.97
CA GLN A 47 -2.71 11.37 12.23
C GLN A 47 -1.80 10.13 12.09
N PHE A 48 -2.38 8.95 11.89
CA PHE A 48 -1.62 7.68 11.80
C PHE A 48 -0.53 7.71 10.73
N TYR A 49 -0.75 8.44 9.62
CA TYR A 49 0.22 8.56 8.53
C TYR A 49 1.57 9.13 9.00
N LYS A 50 1.62 9.94 10.07
CA LYS A 50 2.88 10.50 10.59
C LYS A 50 3.85 9.41 11.06
N ARG A 51 3.33 8.25 11.46
CA ARG A 51 4.14 7.09 11.86
C ARG A 51 4.61 6.29 10.66
N GLU A 52 3.75 6.15 9.65
CA GLU A 52 4.02 5.28 8.51
C GLU A 52 4.79 5.94 7.38
N LEU A 53 4.48 7.19 7.09
CA LEU A 53 5.08 7.91 5.98
C LEU A 53 6.61 7.96 6.05
N PRO A 54 7.25 8.32 7.20
CA PRO A 54 8.71 8.31 7.29
C PRO A 54 9.30 6.91 7.03
N CYS A 55 8.60 5.87 7.49
CA CYS A 55 9.01 4.49 7.33
C CYS A 55 8.97 4.05 5.85
N LEU A 56 7.90 4.40 5.13
CA LEU A 56 7.76 4.15 3.70
C LEU A 56 8.82 4.89 2.88
N LEU A 57 9.05 6.17 3.18
CA LEU A 57 10.05 6.98 2.50
C LEU A 57 11.46 6.45 2.73
N ALA A 58 11.78 6.00 3.95
CA ALA A 58 13.07 5.39 4.26
C ALA A 58 13.31 4.12 3.46
N LEU A 59 12.32 3.23 3.32
CA LEU A 59 12.47 2.04 2.49
C LEU A 59 12.61 2.39 1.00
N LEU A 60 11.85 3.38 0.50
CA LEU A 60 11.93 3.81 -0.89
C LEU A 60 13.31 4.36 -1.28
N GLN A 61 14.08 4.91 -0.34
CA GLN A 61 15.46 5.35 -0.60
C GLN A 61 16.43 4.20 -0.88
N GLU A 62 16.12 2.99 -0.41
CA GLU A 62 16.94 1.78 -0.63
C GLU A 62 16.60 1.07 -1.96
N VAL A 63 15.45 1.40 -2.55
CA VAL A 63 14.97 0.79 -3.80
C VAL A 63 15.83 1.28 -4.96
N LYS A 64 16.38 0.33 -5.73
CA LYS A 64 17.31 0.63 -6.83
C LYS A 64 16.61 0.63 -8.18
N GLU A 65 15.46 -0.02 -8.26
CA GLU A 65 14.66 -0.14 -9.45
C GLU A 65 13.91 1.17 -9.75
N PRO A 66 13.70 1.52 -11.03
CA PRO A 66 12.85 2.64 -11.39
C PRO A 66 11.39 2.27 -11.09
N ILE A 67 10.82 2.90 -10.06
CA ILE A 67 9.43 2.70 -9.65
C ILE A 67 8.54 3.69 -10.41
N ASP A 68 7.61 3.14 -11.18
CA ASP A 68 6.63 3.92 -11.95
C ASP A 68 5.28 4.01 -11.22
N LEU A 69 5.03 3.13 -10.25
CA LEU A 69 3.79 3.08 -9.48
C LEU A 69 4.00 2.42 -8.12
N ILE A 70 3.37 2.98 -7.09
CA ILE A 70 3.39 2.46 -5.73
C ILE A 70 2.02 1.92 -5.34
N VAL A 71 2.00 0.78 -4.68
CA VAL A 71 0.83 0.20 -4.02
C VAL A 71 1.07 0.18 -2.52
N ILE A 72 0.09 0.59 -1.71
CA ILE A 72 0.16 0.50 -0.24
C ILE A 72 -0.99 -0.34 0.31
N ASP A 73 -0.77 -1.07 1.41
CA ASP A 73 -1.86 -1.71 2.18
C ASP A 73 -2.56 -0.65 3.04
N GLY A 74 -3.45 0.11 2.43
CA GLY A 74 -4.12 1.23 3.06
C GLY A 74 -4.90 2.07 2.09
N TYR A 75 -5.23 3.28 2.51
CA TYR A 75 -6.01 4.23 1.73
C TYR A 75 -5.15 5.40 1.25
N VAL A 76 -5.41 5.86 0.04
CA VAL A 76 -4.94 7.15 -0.48
C VAL A 76 -5.80 8.28 0.10
N THR A 77 -7.12 8.13 0.04
CA THR A 77 -8.11 9.05 0.65
C THR A 77 -9.09 8.29 1.55
N LEU A 78 -9.64 9.00 2.54
CA LEU A 78 -10.44 8.44 3.62
C LEU A 78 -11.85 9.04 3.63
N GLY A 79 -12.86 8.17 3.68
CA GLY A 79 -14.26 8.56 3.83
C GLY A 79 -14.87 9.23 2.59
N GLU A 80 -16.11 9.69 2.72
CA GLU A 80 -16.88 10.28 1.64
C GLU A 80 -16.31 11.65 1.22
N ASP A 81 -15.83 12.41 2.20
CA ASP A 81 -15.19 13.72 2.01
C ASP A 81 -13.76 13.62 1.45
N GLN A 82 -13.24 12.41 1.23
CA GLN A 82 -11.91 12.13 0.69
C GLN A 82 -10.77 12.84 1.45
N HIS A 83 -10.84 12.83 2.79
CA HIS A 83 -9.76 13.32 3.63
C HIS A 83 -8.45 12.61 3.30
N TYR A 84 -7.32 13.30 3.47
CA TYR A 84 -6.03 12.75 3.11
C TYR A 84 -5.68 11.52 3.95
N GLY A 85 -5.47 10.40 3.26
CA GLY A 85 -4.92 9.17 3.81
C GLY A 85 -3.43 9.07 3.57
N LEU A 86 -2.84 7.94 4.00
CA LEU A 86 -1.40 7.69 3.87
C LEU A 86 -0.91 7.83 2.43
N GLY A 87 -1.65 7.31 1.46
CA GLY A 87 -1.23 7.34 0.05
C GLY A 87 -1.23 8.74 -0.54
N GLN A 88 -2.11 9.64 -0.10
CA GLN A 88 -2.09 11.04 -0.53
C GLN A 88 -0.84 11.75 -0.01
N TYR A 89 -0.53 11.62 1.28
CA TYR A 89 0.68 12.21 1.84
C TYR A 89 1.96 11.62 1.23
N LEU A 90 1.96 10.32 0.90
CA LEU A 90 3.06 9.69 0.17
C LEU A 90 3.23 10.29 -1.22
N TYR A 91 2.13 10.48 -1.95
CA TYR A 91 2.16 11.10 -3.27
C TYR A 91 2.73 12.53 -3.22
N GLU A 92 2.29 13.33 -2.25
CA GLU A 92 2.81 14.69 -2.03
C GLU A 92 4.28 14.70 -1.63
N ALA A 93 4.71 13.78 -0.76
CA ALA A 93 6.12 13.64 -0.36
C ALA A 93 7.05 13.20 -1.51
N LEU A 94 6.49 12.64 -2.58
CA LEU A 94 7.20 12.24 -3.80
C LEU A 94 7.03 13.26 -4.94
N ASP A 95 6.81 14.54 -4.59
CA ASP A 95 6.58 15.66 -5.50
C ASP A 95 5.45 15.43 -6.51
N CYS A 96 4.46 14.60 -6.17
CA CYS A 96 3.34 14.23 -7.05
C CYS A 96 3.79 13.53 -8.35
N LYS A 97 4.96 12.88 -8.39
CA LYS A 97 5.52 12.27 -9.62
C LYS A 97 5.15 10.81 -9.82
N ILE A 98 5.02 10.03 -8.75
CA ILE A 98 4.80 8.58 -8.82
C ILE A 98 3.38 8.28 -8.34
N PRO A 99 2.48 7.77 -9.21
CA PRO A 99 1.12 7.41 -8.82
C PRO A 99 1.07 6.41 -7.65
N VAL A 100 0.06 6.56 -6.80
CA VAL A 100 -0.14 5.71 -5.62
C VAL A 100 -1.53 5.07 -5.68
N ILE A 101 -1.58 3.75 -5.47
CA ILE A 101 -2.80 2.97 -5.30
C ILE A 101 -2.85 2.46 -3.86
N GLY A 102 -3.91 2.77 -3.14
CA GLY A 102 -4.22 2.20 -1.84
C GLY A 102 -5.12 0.98 -2.00
N VAL A 103 -4.74 -0.15 -1.42
CA VAL A 103 -5.55 -1.38 -1.40
C VAL A 103 -5.81 -1.78 0.04
N ALA A 104 -6.97 -1.38 0.57
CA ALA A 104 -7.32 -1.67 1.95
C ALA A 104 -8.12 -2.97 2.11
N LYS A 105 -7.75 -3.75 3.13
CA LYS A 105 -8.41 -5.01 3.52
C LYS A 105 -9.69 -4.80 4.35
N ASN A 106 -9.93 -3.62 4.90
CA ASN A 106 -11.10 -3.32 5.72
C ASN A 106 -11.68 -1.96 5.35
N GLU A 107 -12.98 -1.81 5.53
CA GLU A 107 -13.70 -0.58 5.23
C GLU A 107 -13.27 0.53 6.18
N PHE A 108 -12.97 1.71 5.64
CA PHE A 108 -12.96 2.94 6.41
C PHE A 108 -14.35 3.57 6.37
N LYS A 109 -14.84 4.09 7.51
CA LYS A 109 -16.20 4.65 7.61
C LYS A 109 -16.45 5.70 6.52
N GLY A 110 -17.51 5.51 5.74
CA GLY A 110 -17.90 6.41 4.66
C GLY A 110 -17.14 6.20 3.35
N THR A 111 -16.34 5.12 3.22
CA THR A 111 -15.70 4.79 1.94
C THR A 111 -16.77 4.59 0.86
N PRO A 112 -16.70 5.31 -0.26
CA PRO A 112 -17.69 5.17 -1.32
C PRO A 112 -17.70 3.77 -1.94
N LYS A 113 -18.91 3.28 -2.31
CA LYS A 113 -19.09 1.95 -2.91
C LYS A 113 -18.35 1.75 -4.22
N TYR A 114 -18.10 2.83 -4.98
CA TYR A 114 -17.36 2.74 -6.24
C TYR A 114 -15.88 2.42 -6.07
N CYS A 115 -15.36 2.49 -4.84
CA CYS A 115 -14.00 2.07 -4.48
C CYS A 115 -13.90 0.55 -4.25
N GLU A 116 -15.01 -0.17 -4.14
CA GLU A 116 -15.02 -1.61 -3.87
C GLU A 116 -14.67 -2.43 -5.10
N ILE A 117 -13.86 -3.48 -4.91
CA ILE A 117 -13.67 -4.56 -5.88
C ILE A 117 -13.86 -5.91 -5.21
N LEU A 118 -14.39 -6.89 -5.95
CA LEU A 118 -14.50 -8.29 -5.51
C LEU A 118 -13.47 -9.14 -6.26
N ARG A 119 -12.81 -10.04 -5.54
CA ARG A 119 -11.79 -10.93 -6.13
C ARG A 119 -11.96 -12.37 -5.66
N GLY A 120 -11.70 -13.30 -6.58
CA GLY A 120 -11.92 -14.73 -6.37
C GLY A 120 -13.38 -15.02 -6.09
N LEU A 121 -13.65 -15.85 -5.07
CA LEU A 121 -15.00 -16.17 -4.60
C LEU A 121 -15.40 -15.40 -3.33
N SER A 122 -14.66 -14.35 -2.97
CA SER A 122 -14.90 -13.62 -1.73
C SER A 122 -16.01 -12.58 -1.89
N GLN A 123 -16.98 -12.61 -0.99
CA GLN A 123 -18.01 -11.58 -0.87
C GLN A 123 -17.57 -10.36 -0.06
N LYS A 124 -16.36 -10.40 0.54
CA LYS A 124 -15.79 -9.26 1.27
C LYS A 124 -14.91 -8.46 0.31
N PRO A 125 -15.26 -7.21 -0.04
CA PRO A 125 -14.50 -6.43 -1.01
C PRO A 125 -13.12 -6.04 -0.50
N LEU A 126 -12.22 -5.72 -1.44
CA LEU A 126 -11.10 -4.81 -1.18
C LEU A 126 -11.54 -3.40 -1.53
N TYR A 127 -10.94 -2.41 -0.89
CA TYR A 127 -11.24 -1.00 -1.14
C TYR A 127 -10.03 -0.37 -1.83
N VAL A 128 -10.21 0.03 -3.08
CA VAL A 128 -9.18 0.66 -3.90
C VAL A 128 -9.40 2.16 -3.93
N THR A 129 -8.35 2.90 -3.62
CA THR A 129 -8.28 4.36 -3.78
C THR A 129 -7.00 4.71 -4.53
N ALA A 130 -6.96 5.83 -5.22
CA ALA A 130 -5.84 6.15 -6.10
C ALA A 130 -5.61 7.66 -6.22
N ILE A 131 -4.36 8.05 -6.48
CA ILE A 131 -3.94 9.40 -6.85
C ILE A 131 -2.82 9.32 -7.91
N GLY A 132 -2.82 10.26 -8.86
CA GLY A 132 -1.91 10.23 -10.01
C GLY A 132 -2.24 9.17 -11.07
N ILE A 133 -3.32 8.41 -10.88
CA ILE A 133 -3.87 7.42 -11.82
C ILE A 133 -5.40 7.38 -11.68
N ASP A 134 -6.08 7.10 -12.79
CA ASP A 134 -7.53 6.92 -12.80
C ASP A 134 -7.97 5.74 -11.90
N LEU A 135 -9.06 5.92 -11.17
CA LEU A 135 -9.54 4.93 -10.20
C LEU A 135 -10.00 3.63 -10.86
N ASP A 136 -10.66 3.69 -12.02
CA ASP A 136 -11.11 2.48 -12.72
C ASP A 136 -9.90 1.71 -13.28
N VAL A 137 -8.88 2.41 -13.77
CA VAL A 137 -7.60 1.81 -14.14
C VAL A 137 -6.92 1.15 -12.94
N ALA A 138 -6.86 1.83 -11.79
CA ALA A 138 -6.29 1.29 -10.56
C ALA A 138 -7.05 0.04 -10.08
N LYS A 139 -8.39 0.04 -10.10
CA LYS A 139 -9.20 -1.13 -9.76
C LYS A 139 -8.91 -2.30 -10.69
N ASN A 140 -8.90 -2.06 -12.00
CA ASN A 140 -8.61 -3.10 -12.99
C ASN A 140 -7.20 -3.70 -12.78
N HIS A 141 -6.22 -2.88 -12.42
CA HIS A 141 -4.88 -3.35 -12.07
C HIS A 141 -4.89 -4.29 -10.85
N VAL A 142 -5.55 -3.89 -9.76
CA VAL A 142 -5.64 -4.70 -8.53
C VAL A 142 -6.46 -5.98 -8.74
N GLU A 143 -7.55 -5.92 -9.51
CA GLU A 143 -8.36 -7.09 -9.88
C GLU A 143 -7.52 -8.14 -10.60
N ASN A 144 -6.72 -7.70 -11.58
CA ASN A 144 -5.85 -8.55 -12.39
C ASN A 144 -4.53 -8.95 -11.70
N MET A 145 -4.30 -8.53 -10.45
CA MET A 145 -3.12 -8.99 -9.72
C MET A 145 -3.10 -10.52 -9.60
N TYR A 146 -1.91 -11.11 -9.68
CA TYR A 146 -1.78 -12.56 -9.53
C TYR A 146 -2.30 -13.07 -8.18
N GLY A 147 -3.01 -14.20 -8.22
CA GLY A 147 -3.57 -14.88 -7.05
C GLY A 147 -5.06 -15.13 -7.16
N LYS A 148 -5.50 -16.33 -6.78
CA LYS A 148 -6.88 -16.81 -6.95
C LYS A 148 -7.87 -16.32 -5.89
N PHE A 149 -7.36 -15.76 -4.79
CA PHE A 149 -8.14 -15.40 -3.61
C PHE A 149 -8.37 -13.89 -3.52
N ARG A 150 -9.15 -13.48 -2.52
CA ARG A 150 -9.44 -12.07 -2.20
C ARG A 150 -8.21 -11.17 -2.25
N ILE A 151 -7.19 -11.50 -1.46
CA ILE A 151 -5.95 -10.73 -1.36
C ILE A 151 -4.96 -11.28 -2.40
N PRO A 152 -4.40 -10.43 -3.29
CA PRO A 152 -3.34 -10.82 -4.22
C PRO A 152 -2.11 -11.44 -3.53
N GLU A 153 -1.38 -12.32 -4.22
CA GLU A 153 -0.25 -13.04 -3.62
C GLU A 153 0.90 -12.10 -3.22
N LEU A 154 1.24 -11.11 -4.05
CA LEU A 154 2.30 -10.15 -3.71
C LEU A 154 1.91 -9.21 -2.56
N LEU A 155 0.61 -8.94 -2.38
CA LEU A 155 0.11 -8.20 -1.20
C LEU A 155 0.18 -9.04 0.08
N LYS A 156 -0.02 -10.36 -0.01
CA LYS A 156 0.23 -11.27 1.13
C LYS A 156 1.73 -11.39 1.43
N GLU A 157 2.55 -11.40 0.39
CA GLU A 157 4.00 -11.48 0.53
C GLU A 157 4.56 -10.28 1.28
N VAL A 158 4.17 -9.05 0.90
CA VAL A 158 4.62 -7.85 1.62
C VAL A 158 4.13 -7.85 3.08
N ASP A 159 2.88 -8.26 3.36
CA ASP A 159 2.33 -8.33 4.73
C ASP A 159 3.05 -9.39 5.57
N ARG A 160 3.44 -10.51 4.96
CA ARG A 160 4.27 -11.52 5.63
C ARG A 160 5.66 -10.97 5.94
N LEU A 161 6.27 -10.25 5.00
CA LEU A 161 7.61 -9.68 5.17
C LEU A 161 7.63 -8.57 6.23
N SER A 162 6.63 -7.68 6.23
CA SER A 162 6.52 -6.60 7.23
C SER A 162 6.36 -7.19 8.64
N ARG A 163 5.66 -8.33 8.78
CA ARG A 163 5.48 -9.02 10.07
C ARG A 163 6.60 -10.01 10.42
N ALA A 164 7.52 -10.32 9.50
CA ALA A 164 8.65 -11.21 9.74
C ALA A 164 9.71 -10.47 10.59
N ILE A 165 9.37 -10.29 11.86
CA ILE A 165 10.23 -9.66 12.86
C ILE A 165 11.32 -10.69 13.23
N PRO A 166 12.62 -10.33 13.09
CA PRO A 166 13.73 -11.18 13.54
C PRO A 166 13.79 -11.31 15.06
#